data_AF-G8ZU94-F1
#
_entry.id   AF-G8ZU94-F1
#
_cell.length_a   1.000
_cell.length_b   1.000
_cell.length_c   1.000
_cell.angle_alpha   90.00
_cell.angle_beta   90.00
_cell.angle_gamma   90.00
#
_symmetry.space_group_name_H-M   'P 1'
#
loop_
_entity.id
_entity.type
_entity.pdbx_description
1 polymer ?
#
loop_
_entity_poly.entity_id
_entity_poly.type
_entity_poly.pdbx_seq_one_letter_code
_entity_poly.pdbx_strand_id
1 'polypeptide(L)'
;MTIAKDYQAEYKEEVRKQLQINQEHLESLTHPGSQLGFEVDAEVPKPDPNLKVFFFDIDNCLYRRSTRIHDLMQISIKDYFKSQLSLDDDEAQRLQSTYYREYGLAIRGLVMFHGINAMEYNRMVDDALPLQNILKPDLALRETLQALRKSGAVDKLWLFTNAYKNHGIRCVKLLGIADLFDGITYCDYAQHDTLICKPDVRAYEKAKLESGLGDYKNSWFVDDSGNNINRGLELGMRKCVHLVEDSVDEILGKTPAGSIVIKEITDLPKAVPELFKKV
;
A
#
# COMPACT_ATOMS: atom_id res chain seq x y z
N MET A 1 -31.70 34.36 14.41
CA MET A 1 -31.34 33.63 13.18
C MET A 1 -29.98 33.00 13.42
N THR A 2 -29.96 31.75 13.85
CA THR A 2 -28.71 30.99 13.98
C THR A 2 -28.31 30.61 12.56
N ILE A 3 -27.18 31.11 12.08
CA ILE A 3 -26.62 30.64 10.79
C ILE A 3 -26.36 29.15 10.98
N ALA A 4 -27.10 28.31 10.26
CA ALA A 4 -26.82 26.88 10.26
C ALA A 4 -25.38 26.72 9.76
N LYS A 5 -24.49 26.19 10.61
CA LYS A 5 -23.12 25.88 10.21
C LYS A 5 -23.17 24.92 9.04
N ASP A 6 -22.52 25.30 7.94
CA ASP A 6 -22.28 24.40 6.82
C ASP A 6 -21.13 23.46 7.20
N TYR A 7 -21.45 22.39 7.92
CA TYR A 7 -20.50 21.38 8.37
C TYR A 7 -19.72 20.76 7.20
N GLN A 8 -20.31 20.68 6.00
CA GLN A 8 -19.62 20.16 4.81
C GLN A 8 -18.54 21.12 4.32
N ALA A 9 -18.84 22.42 4.29
CA ALA A 9 -17.87 23.43 3.93
C ALA A 9 -16.72 23.53 4.95
N GLU A 10 -17.02 23.46 6.26
CA GLU A 10 -16.00 23.45 7.31
C GLU A 10 -15.05 22.24 7.16
N TYR A 11 -15.59 21.03 6.98
CA TYR A 11 -14.79 19.81 6.78
C TYR A 11 -13.90 19.90 5.52
N LYS A 12 -14.45 20.36 4.40
CA LYS A 12 -13.68 20.52 3.15
C LYS A 12 -12.52 21.51 3.29
N GLU A 13 -12.72 22.60 4.03
CA GLU A 13 -11.65 23.57 4.27
C GLU A 13 -10.58 23.02 5.23
N GLU A 14 -10.95 22.23 6.23
CA GLU A 14 -10.00 21.53 7.10
C GLU A 14 -9.13 20.54 6.31
N VAL A 15 -9.76 19.70 5.50
CA VAL A 15 -9.06 18.80 4.56
C VAL A 15 -8.12 19.59 3.64
N ARG A 16 -8.58 20.70 3.07
CA ARG A 16 -7.76 21.53 2.15
C ARG A 16 -6.50 22.05 2.85
N LYS A 17 -6.62 22.55 4.08
CA LYS A 17 -5.48 23.02 4.88
C LYS A 17 -4.53 21.88 5.21
N GLN A 18 -5.05 20.72 5.59
CA GLN A 18 -4.22 19.57 5.92
C GLN A 18 -3.46 19.03 4.70
N LEU A 19 -4.09 19.00 3.52
CA LEU A 19 -3.42 18.66 2.26
C LEU A 19 -2.26 19.60 1.94
N GLN A 20 -2.44 20.90 2.17
CA GLN A 20 -1.37 21.89 1.99
C GLN A 20 -0.20 21.63 2.95
N ILE A 21 -0.48 21.40 4.24
CA ILE A 21 0.55 21.05 5.23
C ILE A 21 1.30 19.77 4.82
N ASN A 22 0.57 18.76 4.34
CA ASN A 22 1.16 17.50 3.90
C ASN A 22 2.11 17.71 2.70
N GLN A 23 1.71 18.53 1.73
CA GLN A 23 2.51 18.85 0.56
C GLN A 23 3.77 19.64 0.94
N GLU A 24 3.63 20.73 1.70
CA GLU A 24 4.75 21.56 2.15
C GLU A 24 5.78 20.75 2.95
N HIS A 25 5.31 19.83 3.80
CA HIS A 25 6.19 18.92 4.54
C HIS A 25 6.98 18.00 3.61
N LEU A 26 6.32 17.34 2.65
CA LEU A 26 6.97 16.43 1.70
C LEU A 26 8.02 17.14 0.83
N GLU A 27 7.74 18.37 0.41
CA GLU A 27 8.67 19.20 -0.37
C GLU A 27 9.88 19.63 0.46
N SER A 28 9.75 19.72 1.79
CA SER A 28 10.84 20.08 2.70
C SER A 28 11.82 18.94 3.02
N LEU A 29 11.53 17.69 2.63
CA LEU A 29 12.33 16.52 3.01
C LEU A 29 13.69 16.46 2.30
N THR A 30 14.78 16.47 3.07
CA THR A 30 16.17 16.44 2.55
C THR A 30 16.98 15.21 2.94
N HIS A 31 16.42 14.29 3.72
CA HIS A 31 17.14 13.09 4.16
C HIS A 31 17.31 12.06 3.02
N PRO A 32 18.27 11.13 3.12
CA PRO A 32 18.43 10.06 2.12
C PRO A 32 17.12 9.29 1.89
N GLY A 33 16.84 9.00 0.62
CA GLY A 33 15.63 8.30 0.20
C GLY A 33 14.32 9.08 0.32
N SER A 34 14.36 10.41 0.51
CA SER A 34 13.17 11.27 0.43
C SER A 34 12.72 11.58 -1.00
N GLN A 35 13.55 11.25 -2.00
CA GLN A 35 13.28 11.46 -3.42
C GLN A 35 13.05 10.12 -4.13
N LEU A 36 12.13 10.11 -5.10
CA LEU A 36 11.85 8.90 -5.87
C LEU A 36 13.07 8.54 -6.73
N GLY A 37 13.42 7.25 -6.74
CA GLY A 37 14.44 6.70 -7.64
C GLY A 37 13.89 6.16 -8.96
N PHE A 38 12.58 6.26 -9.18
CA PHE A 38 11.87 5.65 -10.30
C PHE A 38 10.79 6.58 -10.86
N GLU A 39 10.36 6.31 -12.09
CA GLU A 39 9.25 6.98 -12.76
C GLU A 39 7.92 6.29 -12.43
N VAL A 40 6.90 7.09 -12.10
CA VAL A 40 5.54 6.60 -11.83
C VAL A 40 4.78 6.61 -13.15
N ASP A 41 3.98 5.57 -13.42
CA ASP A 41 3.24 5.41 -14.67
C ASP A 41 4.16 5.32 -15.92
N ALA A 42 5.36 4.75 -15.73
CA ALA A 42 6.32 4.52 -16.80
C ALA A 42 5.77 3.58 -17.89
N GLU A 43 6.35 3.65 -19.09
CA GLU A 43 5.99 2.76 -20.19
C GLU A 43 6.19 1.29 -19.80
N VAL A 44 5.20 0.45 -20.11
CA VAL A 44 5.24 -0.98 -19.81
C VAL A 44 6.39 -1.65 -20.60
N PRO A 45 7.41 -2.20 -19.92
CA PRO A 45 8.55 -2.79 -20.60
C PRO A 45 8.18 -4.13 -21.27
N LYS A 46 9.00 -4.57 -22.21
CA LYS A 46 8.88 -5.93 -22.76
C LYS A 46 9.16 -6.96 -21.65
N PRO A 47 8.32 -7.99 -21.48
CA PRO A 47 8.56 -9.02 -20.48
C PRO A 47 9.88 -9.76 -20.72
N ASP A 48 10.69 -9.90 -19.67
CA ASP A 48 11.93 -10.68 -19.70
C ASP A 48 11.76 -11.95 -18.85
N PRO A 49 11.86 -13.16 -19.45
CA PRO A 49 11.68 -14.42 -18.74
C PRO A 49 12.74 -14.71 -17.68
N ASN A 50 13.88 -14.01 -17.67
CA ASN A 50 14.95 -14.19 -16.69
C ASN A 50 14.98 -13.11 -15.61
N LEU A 51 14.22 -12.02 -15.78
CA LEU A 51 14.16 -10.92 -14.82
C LEU A 51 13.64 -11.40 -13.46
N LYS A 52 14.36 -11.02 -12.41
CA LYS A 52 14.04 -11.34 -11.02
C LYS A 52 13.46 -10.12 -10.31
N VAL A 53 12.23 -10.25 -9.81
CA VAL A 53 11.52 -9.13 -9.17
C VAL A 53 11.07 -9.51 -7.76
N PHE A 54 11.34 -8.66 -6.79
CA PHE A 54 10.78 -8.79 -5.45
C PHE A 54 9.70 -7.72 -5.26
N PHE A 55 8.45 -8.14 -5.14
CA PHE A 55 7.30 -7.30 -4.85
C PHE A 55 7.12 -7.05 -3.35
N PHE A 56 6.85 -5.81 -2.97
CA PHE A 56 6.65 -5.39 -1.59
C PHE A 56 5.30 -4.69 -1.47
N ASP A 57 4.44 -5.20 -0.59
CA ASP A 57 3.36 -4.38 -0.06
C ASP A 57 3.91 -3.21 0.78
N ILE A 58 3.09 -2.18 0.98
CA ILE A 58 3.50 -0.97 1.70
C ILE A 58 2.91 -0.93 3.10
N ASP A 59 1.58 -0.89 3.18
CA ASP A 59 0.85 -0.64 4.41
C ASP A 59 0.94 -1.84 5.36
N ASN A 60 1.24 -1.61 6.65
CA ASN A 60 1.56 -2.65 7.63
C ASN A 60 2.72 -3.60 7.27
N CYS A 61 3.43 -3.35 6.16
CA CYS A 61 4.53 -4.15 5.67
C CYS A 61 5.87 -3.40 5.78
N LEU A 62 6.02 -2.28 5.05
CA LEU A 62 7.20 -1.40 5.13
C LEU A 62 7.19 -0.52 6.37
N TYR A 63 6.08 -0.44 7.07
CA TYR A 63 5.98 0.14 8.40
C TYR A 63 5.06 -0.74 9.24
N ARG A 64 5.25 -0.73 10.55
CA ARG A 64 4.54 -1.65 11.45
C ARG A 64 3.06 -1.31 11.58
N ARG A 65 2.21 -2.32 11.78
CA ARG A 65 0.78 -2.13 12.08
C ARG A 65 0.59 -1.39 13.40
N SER A 66 1.51 -1.58 14.35
CA SER A 66 1.56 -0.84 15.62
C SER A 66 1.73 0.68 15.49
N THR A 67 2.00 1.22 14.29
CA THR A 67 1.94 2.67 14.02
C THR A 67 0.52 3.23 14.05
N ARG A 68 -0.50 2.37 14.00
CA ARG A 68 -1.93 2.72 14.09
C ARG A 68 -2.41 3.69 13.01
N ILE A 69 -1.74 3.74 11.86
CA ILE A 69 -2.21 4.50 10.69
C ILE A 69 -3.58 4.01 10.24
N HIS A 70 -3.82 2.70 10.31
CA HIS A 70 -5.13 2.12 10.05
C HIS A 70 -6.22 2.71 10.97
N ASP A 71 -5.95 2.97 12.24
CA ASP A 71 -6.95 3.56 13.15
C ASP A 71 -7.29 5.00 12.75
N LEU A 72 -6.31 5.78 12.29
CA LEU A 72 -6.54 7.13 11.76
C LEU A 72 -7.35 7.08 10.45
N MET A 73 -7.04 6.14 9.58
CA MET A 73 -7.82 5.89 8.37
C MET A 73 -9.28 5.60 8.72
N GLN A 74 -9.53 4.75 9.72
CA GLN A 74 -10.88 4.40 10.17
C GLN A 74 -11.66 5.63 10.67
N ILE A 75 -10.99 6.53 11.41
CA ILE A 75 -11.58 7.80 11.85
C ILE A 75 -11.91 8.69 10.63
N SER A 76 -10.96 8.90 9.72
CA SER A 76 -11.18 9.72 8.51
C SER A 76 -12.32 9.18 7.62
N ILE A 77 -12.43 7.86 7.48
CA ILE A 77 -13.53 7.22 6.73
C ILE A 77 -14.88 7.53 7.38
N LYS A 78 -14.96 7.41 8.71
CA LYS A 78 -16.17 7.72 9.46
C LYS A 78 -16.55 9.20 9.31
N ASP A 79 -15.59 10.10 9.40
CA ASP A 79 -15.84 11.54 9.25
C ASP A 79 -16.28 11.90 7.82
N TYR A 80 -15.72 11.23 6.82
CA TYR A 80 -16.17 11.33 5.43
C TYR A 80 -17.63 10.87 5.28
N PHE A 81 -17.99 9.71 5.82
CA PHE A 81 -19.36 9.19 5.72
C PHE A 81 -20.40 10.09 6.38
N LYS A 82 -20.08 10.62 7.57
CA LYS A 82 -20.95 11.58 8.26
C LYS A 82 -21.12 12.85 7.44
N SER A 83 -20.00 13.42 7.00
CA SER A 83 -19.98 14.76 6.42
C SER A 83 -20.53 14.75 5.00
N GLN A 84 -20.15 13.76 4.18
CA GLN A 84 -20.42 13.76 2.74
C GLN A 84 -21.62 12.88 2.34
N LEU A 85 -21.87 11.79 3.07
CA LEU A 85 -22.98 10.87 2.75
C LEU A 85 -24.16 10.99 3.72
N SER A 86 -24.01 11.76 4.80
CA SER A 86 -25.04 11.90 5.85
C SER A 86 -25.50 10.56 6.43
N LEU A 87 -24.59 9.58 6.49
CA LEU A 87 -24.82 8.28 7.13
C LEU A 87 -24.61 8.41 8.64
N ASP A 88 -25.38 7.62 9.39
CA ASP A 88 -25.14 7.46 10.82
C ASP A 88 -23.94 6.54 11.11
N ASP A 89 -23.49 6.54 12.38
CA ASP A 89 -22.30 5.84 12.83
C ASP A 89 -22.38 4.33 12.61
N ASP A 90 -23.56 3.75 12.81
CA ASP A 90 -23.79 2.30 12.74
C ASP A 90 -23.74 1.83 11.29
N GLU A 91 -24.37 2.56 10.37
CA GLU A 91 -24.36 2.25 8.94
C GLU A 91 -22.97 2.45 8.33
N ALA A 92 -22.28 3.53 8.71
CA ALA A 92 -20.89 3.79 8.32
C ALA A 92 -19.96 2.62 8.71
N GLN A 93 -20.04 2.17 9.97
CA GLN A 93 -19.23 1.06 10.47
C GLN A 93 -19.59 -0.26 9.78
N ARG A 94 -20.88 -0.49 9.52
CA ARG A 94 -21.36 -1.70 8.83
C ARG A 94 -20.85 -1.77 7.41
N LEU A 95 -20.95 -0.68 6.63
CA LEU A 95 -20.49 -0.62 5.24
C LEU A 95 -18.97 -0.81 5.16
N GLN A 96 -18.22 -0.11 6.01
CA GLN A 96 -16.78 -0.24 6.09
C GLN A 96 -16.35 -1.68 6.37
N SER A 97 -16.93 -2.30 7.41
CA SER A 97 -16.62 -3.68 7.79
C SER A 97 -16.99 -4.68 6.69
N THR A 98 -18.14 -4.47 6.06
CA THR A 98 -18.64 -5.35 4.99
C THR A 98 -17.70 -5.31 3.78
N TYR A 99 -17.39 -4.12 3.28
CA TYR A 99 -16.58 -3.99 2.07
C TYR A 99 -15.11 -4.29 2.28
N TYR A 100 -14.57 -4.00 3.48
CA TYR A 100 -13.23 -4.45 3.82
C TYR A 100 -13.13 -5.97 3.82
N ARG A 101 -14.12 -6.67 4.40
CA ARG A 101 -14.17 -8.14 4.42
C ARG A 101 -14.39 -8.76 3.05
N GLU A 102 -15.29 -8.20 2.24
CA GLU A 102 -15.67 -8.80 0.94
C GLU A 102 -14.65 -8.50 -0.17
N TYR A 103 -13.99 -7.35 -0.12
CA TYR A 103 -13.17 -6.86 -1.22
C TYR A 103 -11.70 -6.62 -0.88
N GLY A 104 -11.32 -6.75 0.40
CA GLY A 104 -9.97 -6.40 0.89
C GLY A 104 -9.66 -4.90 0.83
N LEU A 105 -10.63 -4.09 0.37
CA LEU A 105 -10.52 -2.65 0.19
C LEU A 105 -11.92 -2.03 0.23
N ALA A 106 -12.25 -1.32 1.32
CA ALA A 106 -13.60 -0.82 1.55
C ALA A 106 -14.11 0.12 0.43
N ILE A 107 -13.23 0.92 -0.17
CA ILE A 107 -13.59 1.85 -1.25
C ILE A 107 -14.12 1.15 -2.50
N ARG A 108 -13.73 -0.11 -2.75
CA ARG A 108 -14.24 -0.86 -3.90
C ARG A 108 -15.75 -1.07 -3.82
N GLY A 109 -16.28 -1.46 -2.66
CA GLY A 109 -17.72 -1.63 -2.48
C GLY A 109 -18.47 -0.29 -2.55
N LEU A 110 -17.87 0.77 -2.00
CA LEU A 110 -18.46 2.10 -2.05
C LEU A 110 -18.58 2.67 -3.48
N VAL A 111 -17.57 2.47 -4.32
CA VAL A 111 -17.63 2.86 -5.73
C VAL A 111 -18.71 2.06 -6.46
N MET A 112 -18.71 0.74 -6.29
CA MET A 112 -19.61 -0.15 -7.02
C MET A 112 -21.09 0.01 -6.65
N PHE A 113 -21.40 0.20 -5.35
CA PHE A 113 -22.78 0.15 -4.86
C PHE A 113 -23.34 1.50 -4.39
N HIS A 114 -22.49 2.48 -4.12
CA HIS A 114 -22.90 3.78 -3.58
C HIS A 114 -22.55 4.97 -4.49
N GLY A 115 -21.96 4.73 -5.67
CA GLY A 115 -21.63 5.78 -6.64
C GLY A 115 -20.61 6.80 -6.12
N ILE A 116 -19.80 6.41 -5.13
CA ILE A 116 -18.77 7.28 -4.57
C ILE A 116 -17.67 7.51 -5.59
N ASN A 117 -17.27 8.77 -5.78
CA ASN A 117 -16.07 9.10 -6.54
C ASN A 117 -14.82 8.71 -5.74
N ALA A 118 -14.10 7.68 -6.21
CA ALA A 118 -12.93 7.14 -5.52
C ALA A 118 -11.80 8.17 -5.34
N MET A 119 -11.59 9.05 -6.32
CA MET A 119 -10.57 10.10 -6.23
C MET A 119 -10.92 11.15 -5.18
N GLU A 120 -12.19 11.54 -5.10
CA GLU A 120 -12.66 12.50 -4.09
C GLU A 120 -12.62 11.89 -2.68
N TYR A 121 -12.98 10.61 -2.54
CA TYR A 121 -12.78 9.86 -1.30
C TYR A 121 -11.30 9.79 -0.91
N ASN A 122 -10.41 9.43 -1.83
CA ASN A 122 -8.97 9.38 -1.56
C ASN A 122 -8.42 10.72 -1.10
N ARG A 123 -8.83 11.81 -1.77
CA ARG A 123 -8.42 13.17 -1.42
C ARG A 123 -8.83 13.55 0.00
N MET A 124 -10.07 13.21 0.40
CA MET A 124 -10.62 13.59 1.70
C MET A 124 -10.20 12.66 2.85
N VAL A 125 -9.88 11.41 2.54
CA VAL A 125 -9.55 10.40 3.55
C VAL A 125 -8.05 10.17 3.61
N ASP A 126 -7.46 9.60 2.56
CA ASP A 126 -6.09 9.08 2.56
C ASP A 126 -5.04 10.20 2.40
N ASP A 127 -5.18 11.03 1.36
CA ASP A 127 -4.26 12.14 1.09
C ASP A 127 -4.25 13.16 2.26
N ALA A 128 -5.37 13.27 2.99
CA ALA A 128 -5.54 14.16 4.13
C ALA A 128 -4.84 13.66 5.40
N LEU A 129 -4.49 12.37 5.53
CA LEU A 129 -3.85 11.86 6.74
C LEU A 129 -2.50 12.54 7.00
N PRO A 130 -2.20 13.01 8.22
CA PRO A 130 -0.92 13.64 8.56
C PRO A 130 0.17 12.59 8.82
N LEU A 131 0.47 11.75 7.83
CA LEU A 131 1.40 10.62 7.94
C LEU A 131 2.77 11.00 8.47
N GLN A 132 3.24 12.22 8.18
CA GLN A 132 4.50 12.77 8.66
C GLN A 132 4.62 12.85 10.18
N ASN A 133 3.50 12.82 10.91
CA ASN A 133 3.51 12.81 12.37
C ASN A 133 3.86 11.41 12.93
N ILE A 134 3.83 10.38 12.08
CA ILE A 134 3.93 8.97 12.46
C ILE A 134 5.11 8.31 11.76
N LEU A 135 5.12 8.37 10.42
CA LEU A 135 6.20 7.82 9.61
C LEU A 135 7.41 8.74 9.65
N LYS A 136 8.54 8.16 10.03
CA LYS A 136 9.86 8.80 10.12
C LYS A 136 10.87 7.94 9.35
N PRO A 137 12.03 8.50 8.97
CA PRO A 137 13.08 7.72 8.33
C PRO A 137 13.45 6.47 9.14
N ASP A 138 13.37 5.30 8.52
CA ASP A 138 13.70 4.01 9.14
C ASP A 138 15.05 3.51 8.59
N LEU A 139 16.11 3.74 9.37
CA LEU A 139 17.47 3.37 8.98
C LEU A 139 17.66 1.85 8.88
N ALA A 140 17.02 1.07 9.76
CA ALA A 140 17.17 -0.39 9.76
C ALA A 140 16.49 -1.03 8.54
N LEU A 141 15.30 -0.54 8.20
CA LEU A 141 14.62 -0.91 6.96
C LEU A 141 15.46 -0.52 5.74
N ARG A 142 15.95 0.72 5.69
CA ARG A 142 16.79 1.21 4.60
C ARG A 142 18.04 0.34 4.40
N GLU A 143 18.75 0.02 5.48
CA GLU A 143 19.93 -0.84 5.44
C GLU A 143 19.61 -2.25 4.94
N THR A 144 18.47 -2.82 5.37
CA THR A 144 18.00 -4.12 4.91
C THR A 144 17.74 -4.12 3.39
N LEU A 145 16.98 -3.14 2.89
CA LEU A 145 16.70 -3.02 1.45
C LEU A 145 17.96 -2.73 0.63
N GLN A 146 18.90 -1.95 1.17
CA GLN A 146 20.20 -1.73 0.54
C GLN A 146 21.03 -3.00 0.46
N ALA A 147 21.05 -3.83 1.50
CA ALA A 147 21.74 -5.11 1.48
C ALA A 147 21.17 -6.04 0.40
N LEU A 148 19.83 -6.07 0.28
CA LEU A 148 19.14 -6.80 -0.78
C LEU A 148 19.54 -6.29 -2.17
N ARG A 149 19.50 -4.97 -2.43
CA ARG A 149 19.94 -4.41 -3.73
C ARG A 149 21.41 -4.71 -4.04
N LYS A 150 22.30 -4.57 -3.05
CA LYS A 150 23.75 -4.79 -3.20
C LYS A 150 24.11 -6.26 -3.46
N SER A 151 23.22 -7.20 -3.16
CA SER A 151 23.46 -8.63 -3.38
C SER A 151 23.52 -8.99 -4.87
N GLY A 152 22.78 -8.26 -5.72
CA GLY A 152 22.57 -8.64 -7.13
C GLY A 152 21.67 -9.87 -7.32
N ALA A 153 21.06 -10.40 -6.26
CA ALA A 153 20.23 -11.60 -6.33
C ALA A 153 18.86 -11.36 -7.00
N VAL A 154 18.37 -10.11 -6.94
CA VAL A 154 17.16 -9.62 -7.60
C VAL A 154 17.52 -8.41 -8.45
N ASP A 155 16.87 -8.29 -9.61
CA ASP A 155 17.12 -7.20 -10.56
C ASP A 155 16.28 -5.96 -10.21
N LYS A 156 15.06 -6.17 -9.67
CA LYS A 156 14.15 -5.09 -9.27
C LYS A 156 13.53 -5.32 -7.90
N LEU A 157 13.42 -4.24 -7.14
CA LEU A 157 12.49 -4.12 -6.00
C LEU A 157 11.29 -3.30 -6.46
N TRP A 158 10.09 -3.86 -6.31
CA TRP A 158 8.87 -3.29 -6.88
C TRP A 158 7.81 -3.10 -5.81
N LEU A 159 7.26 -1.90 -5.70
CA LEU A 159 6.14 -1.64 -4.79
C LEU A 159 4.85 -2.21 -5.38
N PHE A 160 4.04 -2.91 -4.59
CA PHE A 160 2.78 -3.50 -5.03
C PHE A 160 1.70 -3.31 -3.95
N THR A 161 0.93 -2.22 -4.06
CA THR A 161 -0.01 -1.76 -3.02
C THR A 161 -1.47 -1.70 -3.52
N ASN A 162 -2.42 -1.86 -2.60
CA ASN A 162 -3.84 -1.60 -2.84
C ASN A 162 -4.22 -0.12 -2.68
N ALA A 163 -3.33 0.73 -2.15
CA ALA A 163 -3.55 2.17 -2.04
C ALA A 163 -3.38 2.87 -3.39
N TYR A 164 -3.76 4.15 -3.45
CA TYR A 164 -3.47 5.00 -4.61
C TYR A 164 -2.01 5.45 -4.61
N LYS A 165 -1.48 5.86 -5.77
CA LYS A 165 -0.07 6.23 -5.93
C LYS A 165 0.41 7.31 -4.97
N ASN A 166 -0.41 8.32 -4.70
CA ASN A 166 -0.05 9.44 -3.82
C ASN A 166 0.34 8.92 -2.43
N HIS A 167 -0.48 8.07 -1.83
CA HIS A 167 -0.21 7.46 -0.53
C HIS A 167 1.06 6.62 -0.53
N GLY A 168 1.18 5.68 -1.47
CA GLY A 168 2.36 4.82 -1.58
C GLY A 168 3.67 5.61 -1.70
N ILE A 169 3.69 6.66 -2.53
CA ILE A 169 4.83 7.56 -2.70
C ILE A 169 5.13 8.32 -1.40
N ARG A 170 4.11 8.84 -0.71
CA ARG A 170 4.27 9.53 0.58
C ARG A 170 4.92 8.63 1.62
N CYS A 171 4.44 7.40 1.76
CA CYS A 171 4.99 6.42 2.71
C CYS A 171 6.48 6.18 2.47
N VAL A 172 6.89 5.85 1.23
CA VAL A 172 8.30 5.53 0.96
C VAL A 172 9.22 6.75 1.06
N LYS A 173 8.72 7.95 0.75
CA LYS A 173 9.46 9.21 0.97
C LYS A 173 9.67 9.48 2.46
N LEU A 174 8.62 9.38 3.28
CA LEU A 174 8.70 9.62 4.73
C LEU A 174 9.59 8.59 5.44
N LEU A 175 9.56 7.33 5.00
CA LEU A 175 10.41 6.25 5.52
C LEU A 175 11.87 6.35 5.04
N GLY A 176 12.17 7.21 4.05
CA GLY A 176 13.52 7.39 3.52
C GLY A 176 14.00 6.20 2.70
N ILE A 177 13.12 5.60 1.89
CA ILE A 177 13.40 4.40 1.06
C ILE A 177 12.93 4.55 -0.39
N ALA A 178 12.47 5.74 -0.80
CA ALA A 178 11.89 5.98 -2.12
C ALA A 178 12.87 5.76 -3.30
N ASP A 179 14.17 5.86 -3.05
CA ASP A 179 15.24 5.63 -4.02
C ASP A 179 15.67 4.16 -4.15
N LEU A 180 15.09 3.27 -3.33
CA LEU A 180 15.46 1.85 -3.30
C LEU A 180 14.54 0.95 -4.13
N PHE A 181 13.49 1.51 -4.75
CA PHE A 181 12.56 0.77 -5.60
C PHE A 181 12.71 1.19 -7.06
N ASP A 182 12.37 0.29 -7.97
CA ASP A 182 12.46 0.48 -9.42
C ASP A 182 11.11 0.83 -10.05
N GLY A 183 10.03 0.79 -9.28
CA GLY A 183 8.69 1.12 -9.73
C GLY A 183 7.60 0.82 -8.68
N ILE A 184 6.37 1.16 -9.05
CA ILE A 184 5.18 0.95 -8.23
C ILE A 184 4.01 0.48 -9.09
N THR A 185 3.35 -0.58 -8.63
CA THR A 185 2.01 -0.96 -9.05
C THR A 185 1.04 -0.64 -7.91
N TYR A 186 0.04 0.17 -8.21
CA TYR A 186 -0.95 0.66 -7.26
C TYR A 186 -2.38 0.40 -7.75
N CYS A 187 -3.36 0.51 -6.87
CA CYS A 187 -4.78 0.44 -7.25
C CYS A 187 -5.18 1.78 -7.87
N ASP A 188 -5.62 1.77 -9.12
CA ASP A 188 -5.93 3.00 -9.85
C ASP A 188 -7.37 3.45 -9.56
N TYR A 189 -7.49 4.42 -8.66
CA TYR A 189 -8.77 5.00 -8.24
C TYR A 189 -9.37 5.95 -9.29
N ALA A 190 -8.64 6.30 -10.36
CA ALA A 190 -9.19 7.09 -11.45
C ALA A 190 -10.03 6.25 -12.42
N GLN A 191 -9.99 4.92 -12.32
CA GLN A 191 -10.81 4.04 -13.17
C GLN A 191 -12.27 4.05 -12.73
N HIS A 192 -13.18 4.12 -13.70
CA HIS A 192 -14.61 4.31 -13.44
C HIS A 192 -15.39 3.02 -13.18
N ASP A 193 -14.92 1.86 -13.66
CA ASP A 193 -15.74 0.64 -13.67
C ASP A 193 -15.51 -0.26 -12.46
N THR A 194 -14.28 -0.68 -12.23
CA THR A 194 -13.95 -1.62 -11.14
C THR A 194 -12.51 -1.42 -10.70
N LEU A 195 -12.33 -1.22 -9.39
CA LEU A 195 -11.00 -1.16 -8.79
C LEU A 195 -10.33 -2.53 -8.87
N ILE A 196 -9.17 -2.58 -9.52
CA ILE A 196 -8.31 -3.76 -9.60
C ILE A 196 -7.31 -3.70 -8.43
N CYS A 197 -7.54 -4.53 -7.41
CA CYS A 197 -6.74 -4.61 -6.19
C CYS A 197 -6.46 -6.06 -5.81
N LYS A 198 -5.38 -6.31 -5.07
CA LYS A 198 -5.09 -7.60 -4.44
C LYS A 198 -6.27 -8.01 -3.55
N PRO A 199 -6.66 -9.30 -3.50
CA PRO A 199 -5.99 -10.46 -4.10
C PRO A 199 -6.47 -10.81 -5.52
N ASP A 200 -7.11 -9.92 -6.28
CA ASP A 200 -7.58 -10.20 -7.65
C ASP A 200 -6.41 -10.57 -8.59
N VAL A 201 -6.53 -11.64 -9.40
CA VAL A 201 -5.48 -12.06 -10.38
C VAL A 201 -5.05 -10.88 -11.26
N ARG A 202 -6.01 -10.04 -11.66
CA ARG A 202 -5.73 -8.89 -12.54
C ARG A 202 -4.73 -7.91 -11.94
N ALA A 203 -4.68 -7.78 -10.61
CA ALA A 203 -3.69 -6.94 -9.94
C ALA A 203 -2.27 -7.52 -10.05
N TYR A 204 -2.12 -8.85 -9.97
CA TYR A 204 -0.83 -9.53 -10.12
C TYR A 204 -0.36 -9.53 -11.56
N GLU A 205 -1.27 -9.66 -12.53
CA GLU A 205 -0.94 -9.53 -13.96
C GLU A 205 -0.50 -8.10 -14.28
N LYS A 206 -1.18 -7.09 -13.73
CA LYS A 206 -0.75 -5.69 -13.81
C LYS A 206 0.67 -5.52 -13.27
N ALA A 207 0.95 -5.99 -12.04
CA ALA A 207 2.29 -5.89 -11.44
C ALA A 207 3.36 -6.64 -12.23
N LYS A 208 3.02 -7.81 -12.80
CA LYS A 208 3.91 -8.58 -13.66
C LYS A 208 4.26 -7.81 -14.94
N LEU A 209 3.28 -7.22 -15.60
CA LEU A 209 3.48 -6.42 -16.82
C LEU A 209 4.30 -5.16 -16.53
N GLU A 210 3.90 -4.35 -15.56
CA GLU A 210 4.54 -3.07 -15.25
C GLU A 210 6.00 -3.25 -14.78
N SER A 211 6.28 -4.32 -14.02
CA SER A 211 7.66 -4.65 -13.61
C SER A 211 8.52 -5.22 -14.73
N GLY A 212 7.92 -5.73 -15.81
CA GLY A 212 8.60 -6.46 -16.89
C GLY A 212 8.90 -7.93 -16.57
N LEU A 213 8.30 -8.48 -15.52
CA LEU A 213 8.48 -9.87 -15.13
C LEU A 213 7.91 -10.83 -16.19
N GLY A 214 8.75 -11.69 -16.74
CA GLY A 214 8.32 -12.70 -17.72
C GLY A 214 7.62 -13.91 -17.09
N ASP A 215 8.07 -14.38 -15.92
CA ASP A 215 7.63 -15.62 -15.29
C ASP A 215 7.56 -15.50 -13.75
N TYR A 216 6.43 -15.86 -13.13
CA TYR A 216 6.23 -15.77 -11.68
C TYR A 216 7.27 -16.59 -10.88
N LYS A 217 7.85 -17.65 -11.45
CA LYS A 217 8.91 -18.43 -10.78
C LYS A 217 10.20 -17.64 -10.51
N ASN A 218 10.33 -16.45 -11.09
CA ASN A 218 11.42 -15.51 -10.86
C ASN A 218 11.00 -14.33 -9.97
N SER A 219 9.93 -14.49 -9.19
CA SER A 219 9.45 -13.45 -8.30
C SER A 219 9.32 -13.88 -6.85
N TRP A 220 9.48 -12.89 -5.97
CA TRP A 220 9.26 -12.98 -4.53
C TRP A 220 8.22 -11.94 -4.14
N PHE A 221 7.48 -12.20 -3.07
CA PHE A 221 6.44 -11.29 -2.61
C PHE A 221 6.37 -11.26 -1.09
N VAL A 222 6.25 -10.07 -0.51
CA VAL A 222 6.01 -9.86 0.93
C VAL A 222 4.80 -8.96 1.15
N ASP A 223 3.89 -9.41 2.01
CA ASP A 223 2.58 -8.80 2.27
C ASP A 223 2.07 -9.24 3.65
N ASP A 224 1.25 -8.42 4.32
CA ASP A 224 0.65 -8.73 5.62
C ASP A 224 -0.67 -9.52 5.50
N SER A 225 -1.29 -9.55 4.31
CA SER A 225 -2.52 -10.28 4.04
C SER A 225 -2.25 -11.73 3.61
N GLY A 226 -2.78 -12.68 4.37
CA GLY A 226 -2.75 -14.10 4.02
C GLY A 226 -3.42 -14.41 2.68
N ASN A 227 -4.51 -13.72 2.33
CA ASN A 227 -5.20 -13.87 1.05
C ASN A 227 -4.32 -13.41 -0.13
N ASN A 228 -3.58 -12.31 0.03
CA ASN A 228 -2.64 -11.82 -0.98
C ASN A 228 -1.47 -12.82 -1.15
N ILE A 229 -0.93 -13.32 -0.05
CA ILE A 229 0.12 -14.34 -0.07
C ILE A 229 -0.36 -15.62 -0.75
N ASN A 230 -1.59 -16.06 -0.46
CA ASN A 230 -2.18 -17.26 -1.07
C ASN A 230 -2.27 -17.11 -2.59
N ARG A 231 -2.72 -15.95 -3.08
CA ARG A 231 -2.78 -15.68 -4.52
C ARG A 231 -1.39 -15.70 -5.17
N GLY A 232 -0.37 -15.15 -4.51
CA GLY A 232 1.01 -15.22 -4.99
C GLY A 232 1.49 -16.67 -5.17
N LEU A 233 1.19 -17.54 -4.19
CA LEU A 233 1.52 -18.96 -4.25
C LEU A 233 0.75 -19.69 -5.37
N GLU A 234 -0.55 -19.43 -5.51
CA GLU A 234 -1.40 -20.00 -6.59
C GLU A 234 -0.87 -19.67 -7.98
N LEU A 235 -0.32 -18.46 -8.17
CA LEU A 235 0.27 -18.00 -9.42
C LEU A 235 1.70 -18.55 -9.68
N GLY A 236 2.28 -19.27 -8.72
CA GLY A 236 3.61 -19.88 -8.86
C GLY A 236 4.77 -18.93 -8.58
N MET A 237 4.57 -17.90 -7.73
CA MET A 237 5.68 -17.09 -7.22
C MET A 237 6.69 -17.97 -6.48
N ARG A 238 7.99 -17.67 -6.60
CA ARG A 238 9.06 -18.54 -6.07
C ARG A 238 8.96 -18.70 -4.56
N LYS A 239 8.78 -17.59 -3.85
CA LYS A 239 8.57 -17.55 -2.40
C LYS A 239 7.67 -16.37 -2.06
N CYS A 240 6.70 -16.61 -1.20
CA CYS A 240 5.86 -15.58 -0.60
C CYS A 240 6.11 -15.54 0.90
N VAL A 241 6.31 -14.33 1.43
CA VAL A 241 6.65 -14.08 2.83
C VAL A 241 5.46 -13.34 3.47
N HIS A 242 4.77 -14.00 4.38
CA HIS A 242 3.67 -13.42 5.15
C HIS A 242 4.22 -12.68 6.37
N LEU A 243 4.02 -11.36 6.41
CA LEU A 243 4.41 -10.55 7.57
C LEU A 243 3.29 -10.54 8.61
N VAL A 244 3.57 -11.05 9.81
CA VAL A 244 2.62 -11.15 10.92
C VAL A 244 3.27 -10.58 12.18
N GLU A 245 2.99 -9.32 12.50
CA GLU A 245 3.59 -8.61 13.65
C GLU A 245 3.23 -9.29 14.98
N ASP A 246 1.94 -9.37 15.31
CA ASP A 246 1.44 -9.93 16.56
C ASP A 246 0.60 -11.19 16.35
N SER A 247 -0.43 -11.09 15.52
CA SER A 247 -1.38 -12.16 15.24
C SER A 247 -1.93 -12.03 13.83
N VAL A 248 -2.43 -13.14 13.30
CA VAL A 248 -3.03 -13.19 11.97
C VAL A 248 -4.36 -12.44 11.99
N ASP A 249 -4.56 -11.55 11.03
CA ASP A 249 -5.83 -10.91 10.82
C ASP A 249 -6.78 -11.88 10.09
N GLU A 250 -7.80 -12.38 10.79
CA GLU A 250 -8.72 -13.36 10.23
C GLU A 250 -9.48 -12.84 9.00
N ILE A 251 -9.66 -11.51 8.89
CA ILE A 251 -10.31 -10.89 7.72
C ILE A 251 -9.38 -10.93 6.52
N LEU A 252 -8.09 -10.68 6.73
CA LEU A 252 -7.08 -10.69 5.67
C LEU A 252 -6.60 -12.10 5.29
N GLY A 253 -7.16 -13.13 5.91
CA GLY A 253 -6.89 -14.54 5.61
C GLY A 253 -5.80 -15.15 6.48
N LYS A 254 -5.92 -16.46 6.70
CA LYS A 254 -4.94 -17.25 7.46
C LYS A 254 -3.61 -17.32 6.71
N THR A 255 -2.52 -17.55 7.43
CA THR A 255 -1.22 -17.85 6.83
C THR A 255 -1.31 -19.07 5.92
N PRO A 256 -1.07 -18.93 4.60
CA PRO A 256 -1.19 -20.03 3.66
C PRO A 256 -0.06 -21.04 3.83
N ALA A 257 -0.37 -22.33 3.62
CA ALA A 257 0.66 -23.37 3.58
C ALA A 257 1.65 -23.10 2.44
N GLY A 258 2.96 -23.22 2.73
CA GLY A 258 4.02 -22.94 1.76
C GLY A 258 4.53 -21.50 1.78
N SER A 259 3.92 -20.60 2.55
CA SER A 259 4.49 -19.28 2.84
C SER A 259 5.55 -19.33 3.96
N ILE A 260 6.43 -18.32 3.98
CA ILE A 260 7.38 -18.09 5.08
C ILE A 260 6.81 -16.99 5.98
N VAL A 261 6.89 -17.13 7.29
CA VAL A 261 6.37 -16.11 8.22
C VAL A 261 7.51 -15.30 8.82
N ILE A 262 7.36 -13.98 8.84
CA ILE A 262 8.25 -13.04 9.55
C ILE A 262 7.41 -12.11 10.44
N LYS A 263 8.04 -11.53 11.46
CA LYS A 263 7.35 -10.55 12.34
C LYS A 263 7.53 -9.11 11.88
N GLU A 264 8.69 -8.82 11.30
CA GLU A 264 9.04 -7.52 10.79
C GLU A 264 9.81 -7.67 9.49
N ILE A 265 9.70 -6.67 8.62
CA ILE A 265 10.34 -6.68 7.30
C ILE A 265 11.87 -6.81 7.35
N THR A 266 12.50 -6.37 8.45
CA THR A 266 13.94 -6.50 8.72
C THR A 266 14.37 -7.95 9.04
N ASP A 267 13.43 -8.89 9.20
CA ASP A 267 13.71 -10.33 9.30
C ASP A 267 13.88 -11.01 7.93
N LEU A 268 13.65 -10.31 6.81
CA LEU A 268 13.85 -10.86 5.46
C LEU A 268 15.21 -11.57 5.25
N PRO A 269 16.35 -11.06 5.75
CA PRO A 269 17.63 -11.78 5.64
C PRO A 269 17.64 -13.17 6.26
N LYS A 270 16.79 -13.44 7.26
CA LYS A 270 16.65 -14.77 7.88
C LYS A 270 15.69 -15.66 7.09
N ALA A 271 14.62 -15.07 6.53
CA ALA A 271 13.58 -15.77 5.79
C ALA A 271 14.02 -16.20 4.38
N VAL A 272 14.75 -15.34 3.69
CA VAL A 272 15.24 -15.56 2.32
C VAL A 272 16.75 -15.27 2.22
N PRO A 273 17.59 -15.96 3.01
CA PRO A 273 19.02 -15.66 3.13
C PRO A 273 19.77 -15.77 1.80
N GLU A 274 19.25 -16.55 0.84
CA GLU A 274 19.82 -16.64 -0.50
C GLU A 274 19.79 -15.30 -1.26
N LEU A 275 18.87 -14.40 -0.93
CA LEU A 275 18.77 -13.08 -1.58
C LEU A 275 19.69 -12.02 -0.98
N PHE A 276 20.38 -12.34 0.12
CA PHE A 276 21.26 -11.40 0.83
C PHE A 276 22.73 -11.81 0.75
N LYS A 277 23.04 -12.90 0.05
CA LYS A 277 24.41 -13.31 -0.29
C LYS A 277 24.81 -12.61 -1.58
N LYS A 278 26.01 -12.04 -1.63
CA LYS A 278 26.56 -11.48 -2.88
C LYS A 278 26.63 -12.58 -3.94
N VAL A 279 25.99 -12.31 -5.08
CA VAL A 279 26.06 -13.12 -6.31
C VAL A 279 27.29 -12.73 -7.11
#